data_AF-A0A2A5W6T9-F1
#
_entry.id   AF-A0A2A5W6T9-F1
#
_cell.length_a   1.000
_cell.length_b   1.000
_cell.length_c   1.000
_cell.angle_alpha   90.00
_cell.angle_beta   90.00
_cell.angle_gamma   90.00
#
_symmetry.space_group_name_H-M   'P 1'
#
loop_
_entity.id
_entity.type
_entity.pdbx_description
1 polymer ?
#
loop_
_entity_poly.entity_id
_entity_poly.type
_entity_poly.pdbx_seq_one_letter_code
_entity_poly.pdbx_strand_id
1 'polypeptide(L)'
;MKRRDFIGSGALFSTSAVLPRLVSAADSWSDGSIQHLIPFSNHNSILLKVSFREPQEGPKLRIGRSLFDGQQRDTLGRFWSFKAEGLESHKEYELTLQDNTGNRFADSWPLQTTPPIDADAESLRILIYTCAGGPDDAEGLDGTWRFLPISTRRRILERALSLSPDLAIGVGDQVYWDQNTPRNNRPSALQARENIWGKYGSLDEDLPIYGSANEAAITGCLDEQIASLYGTSFRSVPLILTQDDHDYFVNDAATDEEITLPPRNFTARLGRAQQSLYFPEFLPDPYRPNYIAGAFRDGSSESYGSFRWGSLLELLLYDCRRYVTLAGPSAVFIETQTEKWIKNRTSDENSSRHLIHIPSTPMGWSAGKWGEWYPDFIQSDGQLGIENPKPYWQSGWFAQHQRILTSLANQRQRFPLMISGDLHAIGSGTIHRSAALNFDNPVETILSGPVGTGSAWPSASRGIGSTVPVNLQVEERSSPIEKNGFTILDIDPFGIDVRQFAWLPEDGLDTINNLQPFSEFRLDRI
;
A
#
# COMPACT_ATOMS: atom_id res chain seq x y z
N MET A 1 -41.24 53.68 26.59
CA MET A 1 -40.25 54.77 26.49
C MET A 1 -38.88 54.19 26.89
N LYS A 2 -37.91 54.14 25.95
CA LYS A 2 -36.43 53.95 26.08
C LYS A 2 -35.91 52.65 26.77
N ARG A 3 -35.17 51.74 26.13
CA ARG A 3 -33.82 51.72 25.47
C ARG A 3 -32.72 51.17 26.42
N ARG A 4 -32.09 50.05 26.01
CA ARG A 4 -30.62 49.72 26.00
C ARG A 4 -29.92 49.55 27.37
N ASP A 5 -28.89 48.73 27.59
CA ASP A 5 -28.08 47.76 26.83
C ASP A 5 -27.28 46.90 27.85
N PHE A 6 -26.74 45.76 27.38
CA PHE A 6 -25.42 45.17 27.70
C PHE A 6 -25.22 44.00 28.71
N ILE A 7 -25.20 42.79 28.13
CA ILE A 7 -24.18 41.69 28.12
C ILE A 7 -23.36 41.38 29.40
N GLY A 8 -23.35 40.07 29.74
CA GLY A 8 -22.27 39.43 30.50
C GLY A 8 -22.43 37.92 30.67
N SER A 9 -21.82 37.15 29.76
CA SER A 9 -21.20 35.82 29.99
C SER A 9 -22.09 34.61 30.33
N GLY A 10 -22.45 33.85 29.29
CA GLY A 10 -22.83 32.44 29.41
C GLY A 10 -21.89 31.58 28.56
N ALA A 11 -21.01 30.81 29.21
CA ALA A 11 -20.18 29.81 28.57
C ALA A 11 -21.08 28.65 28.10
N LEU A 12 -21.23 28.50 26.78
CA LEU A 12 -21.83 27.31 26.18
C LEU A 12 -20.72 26.28 25.95
N PHE A 13 -20.73 25.24 26.78
CA PHE A 13 -20.05 23.98 26.46
C PHE A 13 -20.75 23.38 25.24
N SER A 14 -20.12 23.46 24.07
CA SER A 14 -20.49 22.68 22.91
C SER A 14 -20.04 21.23 23.13
N THR A 15 -20.92 20.41 23.69
CA THR A 15 -20.79 18.96 23.63
C THR A 15 -21.01 18.53 22.19
N SER A 16 -19.93 18.31 21.44
CA SER A 16 -19.98 17.57 20.18
C SER A 16 -20.44 16.15 20.49
N ALA A 17 -21.70 15.86 20.21
CA ALA A 17 -22.23 14.51 20.25
C ALA A 17 -21.61 13.73 19.08
N VAL A 18 -20.52 13.01 19.34
CA VAL A 18 -20.05 11.94 18.48
C VAL A 18 -21.12 10.86 18.54
N LEU A 19 -21.99 10.82 17.53
CA LEU A 19 -22.89 9.68 17.33
C LEU A 19 -22.02 8.45 17.05
N PRO A 20 -22.14 7.37 17.83
CA PRO A 20 -21.44 6.14 17.50
C PRO A 20 -22.00 5.63 16.16
N ARG A 21 -21.14 5.49 15.15
CA ARG A 21 -21.44 4.63 14.00
C ARG A 21 -21.74 3.25 14.57
N LEU A 22 -23.01 2.85 14.48
CA LEU A 22 -23.46 1.53 14.89
C LEU A 22 -22.61 0.48 14.17
N VAL A 23 -22.07 -0.47 14.93
CA VAL A 23 -21.42 -1.67 14.42
C VAL A 23 -22.35 -2.29 13.38
N SER A 24 -21.85 -2.39 12.15
CA SER A 24 -22.58 -2.93 11.01
C SER A 24 -23.12 -4.33 11.35
N ALA A 25 -24.44 -4.48 11.38
CA ALA A 25 -25.08 -5.78 11.22
C ALA A 25 -24.58 -6.39 9.91
N ALA A 26 -24.38 -7.72 9.86
CA ALA A 26 -23.90 -8.43 8.67
C ALA A 26 -24.52 -7.83 7.39
N ASP A 27 -23.66 -7.17 6.62
CA ASP A 27 -24.05 -6.28 5.53
C ASP A 27 -24.80 -7.10 4.48
N SER A 28 -26.09 -6.83 4.30
CA SER A 28 -26.95 -7.58 3.36
C SER A 28 -26.76 -7.17 1.90
N TRP A 29 -25.70 -6.41 1.60
CA TRP A 29 -25.39 -5.91 0.27
C TRP A 29 -25.09 -7.06 -0.70
N SER A 30 -25.81 -7.10 -1.82
CA SER A 30 -25.59 -8.09 -2.88
C SER A 30 -24.55 -7.61 -3.87
N ASP A 31 -23.49 -8.41 -4.05
CA ASP A 31 -22.46 -8.20 -5.07
C ASP A 31 -22.90 -8.58 -6.49
N GLY A 32 -24.04 -9.26 -6.63
CA GLY A 32 -24.68 -9.66 -7.87
C GLY A 32 -23.74 -10.36 -8.87
N SER A 33 -23.26 -9.66 -9.91
CA SER A 33 -22.32 -10.21 -10.91
C SER A 33 -20.88 -9.70 -10.76
N ILE A 34 -20.62 -8.82 -9.80
CA ILE A 34 -19.30 -8.23 -9.55
C ILE A 34 -18.43 -9.26 -8.82
N GLN A 35 -17.26 -9.54 -9.37
CA GLN A 35 -16.25 -10.37 -8.72
C GLN A 35 -15.39 -9.53 -7.77
N HIS A 36 -14.99 -8.34 -8.22
CA HIS A 36 -14.14 -7.44 -7.46
C HIS A 36 -14.41 -5.97 -7.78
N LEU A 37 -14.28 -5.11 -6.77
CA LEU A 37 -14.44 -3.66 -6.88
C LEU A 37 -13.50 -2.94 -5.90
N ILE A 38 -12.53 -2.20 -6.45
CA ILE A 38 -11.71 -1.24 -5.68
C ILE A 38 -11.99 0.19 -6.15
N PRO A 39 -12.45 1.06 -5.24
CA PRO A 39 -12.57 2.49 -5.50
C PRO A 39 -11.32 3.25 -5.08
N PHE A 40 -11.09 4.38 -5.72
CA PHE A 40 -10.26 5.47 -5.22
C PHE A 40 -10.92 6.81 -5.54
N SER A 41 -10.81 7.78 -4.63
CA SER A 41 -11.38 9.11 -4.82
C SER A 41 -10.40 10.20 -4.38
N ASN A 42 -10.53 11.36 -5.02
CA ASN A 42 -9.93 12.61 -4.56
C ASN A 42 -11.06 13.65 -4.39
N HIS A 43 -10.68 14.92 -4.32
CA HIS A 43 -11.63 16.00 -4.05
C HIS A 43 -12.68 16.21 -5.15
N ASN A 44 -12.53 15.69 -6.37
CA ASN A 44 -13.48 15.94 -7.46
C ASN A 44 -13.69 14.76 -8.41
N SER A 45 -13.05 13.63 -8.12
CA SER A 45 -13.04 12.48 -9.01
C SER A 45 -13.13 11.17 -8.23
N ILE A 46 -13.75 10.18 -8.87
CA ILE A 46 -13.81 8.79 -8.43
C ILE A 46 -13.28 7.92 -9.58
N LEU A 47 -12.36 7.01 -9.26
CA LEU A 47 -11.88 5.95 -10.13
C LEU A 47 -12.26 4.60 -9.55
N LEU A 48 -12.94 3.77 -10.32
CA LEU A 48 -13.25 2.38 -9.95
C LEU A 48 -12.50 1.41 -10.87
N LYS A 49 -11.92 0.37 -10.27
CA LYS A 49 -11.53 -0.86 -10.98
C LYS A 49 -12.49 -1.97 -10.61
N VAL A 50 -13.08 -2.59 -11.62
CA VAL A 50 -14.14 -3.58 -11.45
C VAL A 50 -13.84 -4.79 -12.33
N SER A 51 -14.04 -5.99 -11.78
CA SER A 51 -14.14 -7.20 -12.59
C SER A 51 -15.49 -7.89 -12.38
N PHE A 52 -15.96 -8.54 -13.43
CA PHE A 52 -17.21 -9.29 -13.43
C PHE A 52 -16.95 -10.79 -13.54
N ARG A 53 -17.84 -11.58 -12.93
CA ARG A 53 -17.82 -13.04 -12.98
C ARG A 53 -17.97 -13.55 -14.42
N GLU A 54 -18.75 -12.83 -15.22
CA GLU A 54 -18.96 -13.09 -16.64
C GLU A 54 -18.63 -11.85 -17.47
N PRO A 55 -18.18 -12.00 -18.72
CA PRO A 55 -18.01 -10.89 -19.67
C PRO A 55 -19.22 -9.94 -19.74
N GLN A 56 -18.94 -8.64 -19.78
CA GLN A 56 -19.95 -7.59 -19.93
C GLN A 56 -19.69 -6.76 -21.19
N GLU A 57 -20.73 -6.13 -21.71
CA GLU A 57 -20.63 -5.21 -22.84
C GLU A 57 -21.08 -3.81 -22.42
N GLY A 58 -20.14 -2.85 -22.46
CA GLY A 58 -20.40 -1.43 -22.17
C GLY A 58 -21.09 -1.13 -20.83
N PRO A 59 -20.65 -1.73 -19.69
CA PRO A 59 -21.20 -1.36 -18.38
C PRO A 59 -21.00 0.13 -18.11
N LYS A 60 -21.87 0.70 -17.28
CA LYS A 60 -21.87 2.13 -16.93
C LYS A 60 -21.90 2.34 -15.43
N LEU A 61 -21.17 3.35 -14.97
CA LEU A 61 -21.26 3.86 -13.60
C LEU A 61 -22.27 5.00 -13.57
N ARG A 62 -23.26 4.89 -12.68
CA ARG A 62 -24.24 5.95 -12.39
C ARG A 62 -23.92 6.59 -11.05
N ILE A 63 -23.84 7.93 -11.06
CA ILE A 63 -23.71 8.76 -9.87
C ILE A 63 -24.80 9.84 -9.93
N GLY A 64 -25.82 9.71 -9.08
CA GLY A 64 -27.00 10.55 -9.16
C GLY A 64 -27.70 10.45 -10.52
N ARG A 65 -27.70 11.54 -11.30
CA ARG A 65 -28.25 11.62 -12.67
C ARG A 65 -27.20 11.45 -13.77
N SER A 66 -25.91 11.45 -13.40
CA SER A 66 -24.80 11.33 -14.35
C SER A 66 -24.49 9.87 -14.64
N LEU A 67 -24.11 9.58 -15.88
CA LEU A 67 -23.63 8.28 -16.34
C LEU A 67 -22.22 8.45 -16.88
N PHE A 68 -21.34 7.52 -16.51
CA PHE A 68 -19.96 7.43 -16.96
C PHE A 68 -19.75 6.07 -17.62
N ASP A 69 -19.29 6.08 -18.86
CA ASP A 69 -19.05 4.85 -19.61
C ASP A 69 -17.82 4.11 -19.04
N GLY A 70 -17.90 2.78 -18.98
CA GLY A 70 -16.77 1.95 -18.61
C GLY A 70 -15.73 1.87 -19.72
N GLN A 71 -14.46 1.83 -19.34
CA GLN A 71 -13.36 1.49 -20.22
C GLN A 71 -12.96 0.03 -19.99
N GLN A 72 -13.10 -0.81 -21.02
CA GLN A 72 -12.64 -2.20 -20.98
C GLN A 72 -11.11 -2.25 -20.82
N ARG A 73 -10.62 -3.14 -19.96
CA ARG A 73 -9.19 -3.27 -19.60
C ARG A 73 -8.57 -4.63 -19.93
N ASP A 74 -9.39 -5.62 -20.23
CA ASP A 74 -9.00 -6.95 -20.72
C ASP A 74 -9.52 -7.18 -22.16
N THR A 75 -9.21 -8.32 -22.77
CA THR A 75 -9.72 -8.66 -24.11
C THR A 75 -11.08 -9.33 -24.11
N LEU A 76 -11.53 -9.87 -22.97
CA LEU A 76 -12.78 -10.63 -22.88
C LEU A 76 -13.96 -9.80 -22.38
N GLY A 77 -13.74 -8.60 -21.84
CA GLY A 77 -14.81 -7.76 -21.29
C GLY A 77 -15.15 -8.11 -19.85
N ARG A 78 -14.26 -8.78 -19.10
CA ARG A 78 -14.44 -9.02 -17.66
C ARG A 78 -13.97 -7.84 -16.82
N PHE A 79 -13.00 -7.05 -17.27
CA PHE A 79 -12.34 -6.01 -16.47
C PHE A 79 -12.64 -4.62 -17.02
N TRP A 80 -13.07 -3.73 -16.14
CA TRP A 80 -13.54 -2.39 -16.48
C TRP A 80 -13.02 -1.33 -15.51
N SER A 81 -12.68 -0.18 -16.07
CA SER A 81 -12.30 1.02 -15.33
C SER A 81 -13.36 2.10 -15.53
N PHE A 82 -13.76 2.79 -14.47
CA PHE A 82 -14.72 3.89 -14.55
C PHE A 82 -14.08 5.14 -13.93
N LYS A 83 -14.05 6.25 -14.67
CA LYS A 83 -13.55 7.54 -14.17
C LYS A 83 -14.69 8.55 -14.20
N ALA A 84 -15.14 8.95 -13.01
CA ALA A 84 -16.08 10.04 -12.83
C ALA A 84 -15.31 11.29 -12.40
N GLU A 85 -15.45 12.38 -13.16
CA GLU A 85 -14.78 13.66 -12.91
C GLU A 85 -15.82 14.78 -12.75
N GLY A 86 -15.40 15.92 -12.20
CA GLY A 86 -16.28 17.08 -12.01
C GLY A 86 -17.29 16.90 -10.88
N LEU A 87 -16.99 16.03 -9.92
CA LEU A 87 -17.77 15.83 -8.71
C LEU A 87 -17.51 16.98 -7.72
N GLU A 88 -18.49 17.27 -6.87
CA GLU A 88 -18.34 18.18 -5.74
C GLU A 88 -17.44 17.54 -4.69
N SER A 89 -16.61 18.35 -4.05
CA SER A 89 -15.72 17.92 -2.97
C SER A 89 -16.45 17.67 -1.67
N HIS A 90 -15.88 16.81 -0.84
CA HIS A 90 -16.41 16.45 0.47
C HIS A 90 -17.87 15.98 0.43
N LYS A 91 -18.24 15.26 -0.62
CA LYS A 91 -19.63 14.83 -0.87
C LYS A 91 -19.73 13.32 -0.96
N GLU A 92 -20.67 12.76 -0.20
CA GLU A 92 -21.05 11.36 -0.34
C GLU A 92 -21.99 11.20 -1.54
N TYR A 93 -21.69 10.20 -2.35
CA TYR A 93 -22.44 9.83 -3.54
C TYR A 93 -22.94 8.40 -3.42
N GLU A 94 -24.16 8.16 -3.88
CA GLU A 94 -24.68 6.82 -4.09
C GLU A 94 -24.30 6.34 -5.50
N LEU A 95 -23.52 5.26 -5.57
CA LEU A 95 -23.00 4.69 -6.81
C LEU A 95 -23.86 3.49 -7.25
N THR A 96 -23.97 3.28 -8.55
CA THR A 96 -24.58 2.07 -9.12
C THR A 96 -23.85 1.68 -10.39
N LEU A 97 -23.50 0.41 -10.53
CA LEU A 97 -23.05 -0.16 -11.81
C LEU A 97 -24.24 -0.82 -12.50
N GLN A 98 -24.40 -0.52 -13.79
CA GLN A 98 -25.53 -0.99 -14.58
C GLN A 98 -25.12 -1.39 -16.00
N ASP A 99 -25.87 -2.32 -16.59
CA ASP A 99 -25.73 -2.71 -17.98
C ASP A 99 -26.31 -1.63 -18.94
N ASN A 100 -26.21 -1.88 -20.24
CA ASN A 100 -26.73 -0.99 -21.28
C ASN A 100 -28.27 -0.86 -21.29
N THR A 101 -28.99 -1.75 -20.61
CA THR A 101 -30.45 -1.71 -20.46
C THR A 101 -30.90 -1.05 -19.16
N GLY A 102 -29.96 -0.72 -18.27
CA GLY A 102 -30.21 -0.10 -16.96
C GLY A 102 -30.41 -1.09 -15.81
N ASN A 103 -30.22 -2.40 -16.03
CA ASN A 103 -30.24 -3.37 -14.93
C ASN A 103 -28.98 -3.21 -14.09
N ARG A 104 -29.13 -3.31 -12.77
CA ARG A 104 -28.01 -3.18 -11.83
C ARG A 104 -27.23 -4.49 -11.76
N PHE A 105 -25.91 -4.37 -11.69
CA PHE A 105 -25.02 -5.52 -11.47
C PHE A 105 -24.89 -5.92 -10.00
N ALA A 106 -25.18 -4.99 -9.09
CA ALA A 106 -25.09 -5.15 -7.64
C ALA A 106 -26.01 -4.14 -6.95
N ASP A 107 -26.17 -4.26 -5.65
CA ASP A 107 -26.80 -3.21 -4.84
C ASP A 107 -25.99 -1.91 -4.91
N SER A 108 -26.65 -0.77 -4.75
CA SER A 108 -25.96 0.52 -4.72
C SER A 108 -25.14 0.67 -3.42
N TRP A 109 -24.13 1.53 -3.43
CA TRP A 109 -23.29 1.77 -2.25
C TRP A 109 -22.81 3.23 -2.19
N PRO A 110 -22.51 3.74 -0.98
CA PRO A 110 -21.99 5.09 -0.82
C PRO A 110 -20.48 5.14 -1.08
N LEU A 111 -20.00 6.25 -1.63
CA LEU A 111 -18.57 6.60 -1.68
C LEU A 111 -18.41 8.13 -1.61
N GLN A 112 -17.43 8.59 -0.83
CA GLN A 112 -17.19 10.02 -0.60
C GLN A 112 -15.99 10.56 -1.40
N THR A 113 -16.13 11.77 -1.95
CA THR A 113 -14.99 12.56 -2.44
C THR A 113 -14.26 13.23 -1.28
N THR A 114 -12.95 13.44 -1.42
CA THR A 114 -12.16 14.05 -0.32
C THR A 114 -12.44 15.56 -0.18
N PRO A 115 -12.05 16.19 0.94
CA PRO A 115 -12.13 17.65 1.08
C PRO A 115 -11.36 18.38 -0.03
N PRO A 116 -11.80 19.60 -0.42
CA PRO A 116 -11.01 20.48 -1.29
C PRO A 116 -9.58 20.62 -0.76
N ILE A 117 -8.59 20.69 -1.64
CA ILE A 117 -7.15 20.67 -1.31
C ILE A 117 -6.73 21.70 -0.26
N ASP A 118 -7.42 22.84 -0.20
CA ASP A 118 -7.18 23.97 0.70
C ASP A 118 -8.16 24.04 1.89
N ALA A 119 -9.09 23.08 2.01
CA ALA A 119 -10.04 23.04 3.10
C ALA A 119 -9.38 22.59 4.41
N ASP A 120 -9.75 23.26 5.51
CA ASP A 120 -9.32 22.88 6.84
C ASP A 120 -10.17 21.70 7.34
N ALA A 121 -9.70 20.49 7.09
CA ALA A 121 -10.37 19.26 7.50
C ALA A 121 -10.06 18.90 8.97
N GLU A 122 -11.07 18.43 9.70
CA GLU A 122 -10.98 18.18 11.14
C GLU A 122 -10.35 16.84 11.50
N SER A 123 -10.58 15.79 10.70
CA SER A 123 -10.04 14.46 11.02
C SER A 123 -9.97 13.56 9.79
N LEU A 124 -9.14 12.52 9.89
CA LEU A 124 -9.06 11.41 8.94
C LEU A 124 -8.60 10.15 9.67
N ARG A 125 -9.23 8.99 9.39
CA ARG A 125 -8.73 7.68 9.79
C ARG A 125 -8.16 6.92 8.59
N ILE A 126 -6.92 6.45 8.71
CA ILE A 126 -6.24 5.64 7.68
C ILE A 126 -6.01 4.22 8.19
N LEU A 127 -6.32 3.24 7.36
CA LEU A 127 -5.81 1.87 7.44
C LEU A 127 -4.58 1.72 6.55
N ILE A 128 -3.48 1.19 7.08
CA ILE A 128 -2.28 0.86 6.29
C ILE A 128 -1.76 -0.54 6.63
N TYR A 129 -1.39 -1.30 5.59
CA TYR A 129 -0.89 -2.68 5.68
C TYR A 129 0.03 -3.01 4.49
N THR A 130 0.71 -4.16 4.51
CA THR A 130 1.62 -4.65 3.44
C THR A 130 1.44 -6.15 3.19
N CYS A 131 2.09 -6.70 2.16
CA CYS A 131 2.31 -8.14 1.97
C CYS A 131 1.02 -8.95 2.09
N ALA A 132 0.00 -8.53 1.34
CA ALA A 132 -1.34 -9.11 1.40
C ALA A 132 -1.54 -10.26 0.41
N GLY A 133 -0.68 -10.35 -0.61
CA GLY A 133 -0.69 -11.39 -1.62
C GLY A 133 -0.42 -12.80 -1.08
N GLY A 134 -0.38 -13.77 -1.99
CA GLY A 134 -0.11 -15.17 -1.73
C GLY A 134 -1.24 -16.05 -2.26
N PRO A 135 -0.96 -17.22 -2.88
CA PRO A 135 -2.00 -18.18 -3.22
C PRO A 135 -2.81 -18.62 -1.98
N ASP A 136 -4.09 -18.96 -2.15
CA ASP A 136 -5.01 -19.38 -1.07
C ASP A 136 -4.57 -20.70 -0.46
N ASP A 137 -4.34 -21.69 -1.32
CA ASP A 137 -3.91 -23.05 -0.93
C ASP A 137 -2.39 -23.19 -0.90
N ALA A 138 -1.67 -22.16 -0.44
CA ALA A 138 -0.21 -22.16 -0.40
C ALA A 138 0.35 -23.01 0.76
N GLU A 139 0.03 -24.30 0.81
CA GLU A 139 0.47 -25.21 1.86
C GLU A 139 1.78 -25.93 1.47
N GLY A 140 2.73 -25.97 2.39
CA GLY A 140 3.94 -26.78 2.28
C GLY A 140 3.64 -28.28 2.41
N LEU A 141 4.62 -29.12 2.04
CA LEU A 141 4.48 -30.58 2.15
C LEU A 141 4.27 -31.09 3.59
N ASP A 142 4.61 -30.27 4.59
CA ASP A 142 4.47 -30.54 6.01
C ASP A 142 3.15 -30.01 6.61
N GLY A 143 2.27 -29.44 5.78
CA GLY A 143 1.01 -28.85 6.20
C GLY A 143 1.13 -27.41 6.72
N THR A 144 2.30 -26.78 6.61
CA THR A 144 2.48 -25.39 7.03
C THR A 144 2.10 -24.43 5.91
N TRP A 145 1.28 -23.44 6.22
CA TRP A 145 0.93 -22.39 5.28
C TRP A 145 2.16 -21.55 4.93
N ARG A 146 2.55 -21.50 3.66
CA ARG A 146 3.54 -20.55 3.13
C ARG A 146 3.01 -19.13 3.15
N PHE A 147 1.76 -18.95 2.71
CA PHE A 147 0.96 -17.75 2.87
C PHE A 147 -0.36 -18.12 3.53
N LEU A 148 -0.94 -17.20 4.30
CA LEU A 148 -2.21 -17.43 4.96
C LEU A 148 -3.33 -17.63 3.92
N PRO A 149 -4.33 -18.50 4.20
CA PRO A 149 -5.51 -18.60 3.35
C PRO A 149 -6.20 -17.24 3.17
N ILE A 150 -6.76 -16.99 1.99
CA ILE A 150 -7.56 -15.81 1.64
C ILE A 150 -8.65 -15.58 2.68
N SER A 151 -9.32 -16.63 3.14
CA SER A 151 -10.34 -16.52 4.18
C SER A 151 -9.82 -15.93 5.51
N THR A 152 -8.57 -16.25 5.88
CA THR A 152 -7.92 -15.71 7.08
C THR A 152 -7.50 -14.26 6.87
N ARG A 153 -6.89 -13.94 5.73
CA ARG A 153 -6.52 -12.57 5.35
C ARG A 153 -7.73 -11.65 5.29
N ARG A 154 -8.85 -12.12 4.73
CA ARG A 154 -10.13 -11.41 4.70
C ARG A 154 -10.63 -11.09 6.10
N ARG A 155 -10.58 -12.03 7.05
CA ARG A 155 -10.94 -11.76 8.45
C ARG A 155 -10.09 -10.66 9.07
N ILE A 156 -8.78 -10.62 8.78
CA ILE A 156 -7.87 -9.56 9.26
C ILE A 156 -8.29 -8.21 8.66
N LEU A 157 -8.54 -8.14 7.36
CA LEU A 157 -8.99 -6.91 6.68
C LEU A 157 -10.41 -6.49 7.12
N GLU A 158 -11.31 -7.42 7.35
CA GLU A 158 -12.66 -7.17 7.90
C GLU A 158 -12.56 -6.59 9.31
N ARG A 159 -11.64 -7.12 10.14
CA ARG A 159 -11.34 -6.52 11.44
C ARG A 159 -10.83 -5.09 11.27
N ALA A 160 -9.91 -4.85 10.36
CA ALA A 160 -9.40 -3.51 10.09
C ALA A 160 -10.50 -2.54 9.62
N LEU A 161 -11.35 -2.98 8.68
CA LEU A 161 -12.50 -2.24 8.16
C LEU A 161 -13.56 -1.98 9.23
N SER A 162 -13.72 -2.87 10.22
CA SER A 162 -14.63 -2.64 11.35
C SER A 162 -14.26 -1.40 12.18
N LEU A 163 -13.01 -0.93 12.07
CA LEU A 163 -12.54 0.30 12.69
C LEU A 163 -12.90 1.55 11.84
N SER A 164 -13.69 1.38 10.78
CA SER A 164 -14.24 2.46 9.94
C SER A 164 -13.20 3.45 9.41
N PRO A 165 -12.14 3.00 8.71
CA PRO A 165 -11.21 3.90 8.05
C PRO A 165 -11.89 4.69 6.94
N ASP A 166 -11.44 5.93 6.72
CA ASP A 166 -11.86 6.80 5.62
C ASP A 166 -11.01 6.54 4.36
N LEU A 167 -9.79 6.02 4.53
CA LEU A 167 -8.86 5.62 3.48
C LEU A 167 -8.12 4.35 3.89
N ALA A 168 -7.88 3.45 2.93
CA ALA A 168 -7.03 2.29 3.09
C ALA A 168 -5.82 2.32 2.14
N ILE A 169 -4.69 1.77 2.58
CA ILE A 169 -3.44 1.73 1.82
C ILE A 169 -2.79 0.35 1.99
N GLY A 170 -2.62 -0.36 0.88
CA GLY A 170 -1.78 -1.56 0.80
C GLY A 170 -0.41 -1.19 0.19
N VAL A 171 0.66 -1.42 0.93
CA VAL A 171 2.03 -1.01 0.55
C VAL A 171 2.77 -2.19 -0.06
N GLY A 172 2.68 -2.37 -1.38
CA GLY A 172 3.45 -3.42 -2.08
C GLY A 172 2.96 -4.84 -1.82
N ASP A 173 3.51 -5.77 -2.59
CA ASP A 173 3.31 -7.22 -2.46
C ASP A 173 1.84 -7.64 -2.48
N GLN A 174 1.12 -7.18 -3.50
CA GLN A 174 -0.28 -7.56 -3.70
C GLN A 174 -0.42 -8.99 -4.26
N VAL A 175 0.66 -9.54 -4.80
CA VAL A 175 0.75 -10.87 -5.38
C VAL A 175 2.09 -11.53 -4.99
N TYR A 176 2.12 -12.85 -4.91
CA TYR A 176 3.36 -13.64 -4.87
C TYR A 176 3.29 -14.74 -5.92
N TRP A 177 3.95 -14.53 -7.06
CA TRP A 177 4.09 -15.54 -8.11
C TRP A 177 5.33 -15.27 -8.97
N ASP A 178 6.50 -15.37 -8.34
CA ASP A 178 7.75 -15.02 -9.00
C ASP A 178 8.11 -16.02 -10.09
N GLN A 179 8.27 -15.54 -11.32
CA GLN A 179 8.62 -16.37 -12.47
C GLN A 179 10.11 -16.68 -12.51
N ASN A 180 10.94 -15.66 -12.20
CA ASN A 180 12.38 -15.62 -12.49
C ASN A 180 13.18 -15.26 -11.23
N THR A 181 13.25 -16.19 -10.26
CA THR A 181 14.09 -16.04 -9.07
C THR A 181 15.19 -17.11 -9.07
N PRO A 182 16.47 -16.77 -8.78
CA PRO A 182 17.57 -17.73 -8.75
C PRO A 182 17.23 -18.93 -7.88
N ARG A 183 17.37 -20.11 -8.47
CA ARG A 183 16.73 -21.35 -8.01
C ARG A 183 17.52 -22.01 -6.90
N ASN A 184 16.83 -22.40 -5.84
CA ASN A 184 17.27 -23.55 -5.06
C ASN A 184 16.97 -24.81 -5.90
N ASN A 185 17.95 -25.29 -6.67
CA ASN A 185 17.82 -26.47 -7.55
C ASN A 185 17.61 -27.80 -6.79
N ARG A 186 17.30 -27.74 -5.49
CA ARG A 186 16.93 -28.90 -4.68
C ARG A 186 15.56 -29.40 -5.16
N PRO A 187 15.42 -30.70 -5.47
CA PRO A 187 14.15 -31.27 -5.96
C PRO A 187 12.94 -30.96 -5.07
N SER A 188 13.10 -30.93 -3.74
CA SER A 188 12.01 -30.64 -2.80
C SER A 188 11.49 -29.20 -2.91
N ALA A 189 12.36 -28.23 -3.17
CA ALA A 189 11.95 -26.83 -3.37
C ALA A 189 11.20 -26.65 -4.69
N LEU A 190 11.62 -27.35 -5.74
CA LEU A 190 10.91 -27.37 -7.02
C LEU A 190 9.53 -28.02 -6.90
N GLN A 191 9.42 -29.13 -6.16
CA GLN A 191 8.13 -29.78 -5.92
C GLN A 191 7.19 -28.90 -5.10
N ALA A 192 7.68 -28.27 -4.02
CA ALA A 192 6.87 -27.32 -3.24
C ALA A 192 6.40 -26.14 -4.10
N ARG A 193 7.26 -25.64 -5.00
CA ARG A 193 6.89 -24.58 -5.94
C ARG A 193 5.79 -25.03 -6.91
N GLU A 194 5.96 -26.20 -7.52
CA GLU A 194 4.96 -26.72 -8.46
C GLU A 194 3.61 -26.95 -7.78
N ASN A 195 3.62 -27.44 -6.54
CA ASN A 195 2.39 -27.65 -5.77
C ASN A 195 1.63 -26.35 -5.50
N ILE A 196 2.34 -25.27 -5.17
CA ILE A 196 1.71 -23.98 -4.79
C ILE A 196 1.34 -23.16 -6.04
N TRP A 197 2.25 -23.05 -7.01
CA TRP A 197 2.13 -22.10 -8.12
C TRP A 197 1.94 -22.76 -9.50
N GLY A 198 2.18 -24.06 -9.64
CA GLY A 198 2.09 -24.76 -10.94
C GLY A 198 0.69 -24.66 -11.57
N LYS A 199 -0.34 -24.50 -10.74
CA LYS A 199 -1.73 -24.27 -11.15
C LYS A 199 -1.94 -23.04 -12.03
N TYR A 200 -1.08 -22.02 -11.94
CA TYR A 200 -1.17 -20.81 -12.77
C TYR A 200 -0.49 -20.98 -14.14
N GLY A 201 0.27 -22.05 -14.33
CA GLY A 201 1.07 -22.27 -15.53
C GLY A 201 2.34 -21.40 -15.56
N SER A 202 2.68 -20.91 -16.74
CA SER A 202 3.89 -20.13 -17.00
C SER A 202 3.60 -18.98 -17.96
N LEU A 203 4.41 -17.93 -17.87
CA LEU A 203 4.36 -16.82 -18.82
C LEU A 203 5.33 -17.05 -19.99
N ASP A 204 4.89 -16.68 -21.18
CA ASP A 204 5.67 -16.71 -22.42
C ASP A 204 6.03 -15.28 -22.84
N GLU A 205 7.30 -14.90 -22.70
CA GLU A 205 7.75 -13.53 -23.00
C GLU A 205 7.69 -13.18 -24.50
N ASP A 206 7.56 -14.17 -25.38
CA ASP A 206 7.42 -13.97 -26.83
C ASP A 206 5.96 -13.66 -27.24
N LEU A 207 5.00 -13.82 -26.32
CA LEU A 207 3.59 -13.52 -26.55
C LEU A 207 3.18 -12.17 -25.94
N PRO A 208 2.21 -11.45 -26.55
CA PRO A 208 1.59 -10.30 -25.92
C PRO A 208 0.98 -10.67 -24.56
N ILE A 209 0.92 -9.72 -23.62
CA ILE A 209 0.19 -9.94 -22.35
C ILE A 209 -1.29 -10.15 -22.63
N TYR A 210 -1.91 -9.23 -23.37
CA TYR A 210 -3.34 -9.26 -23.72
C TYR A 210 -3.58 -10.07 -24.99
N GLY A 211 -4.66 -10.84 -25.04
CA GLY A 211 -5.12 -11.62 -26.19
C GLY A 211 -4.32 -12.91 -26.43
N SER A 212 -3.58 -13.38 -25.43
CA SER A 212 -2.78 -14.61 -25.50
C SER A 212 -2.96 -15.47 -24.24
N ALA A 213 -2.27 -16.60 -24.17
CA ALA A 213 -2.23 -17.43 -22.96
C ALA A 213 -1.70 -16.68 -21.72
N ASN A 214 -0.89 -15.63 -21.90
CA ASN A 214 -0.41 -14.80 -20.79
C ASN A 214 -1.56 -14.10 -20.06
N GLU A 215 -2.61 -13.66 -20.78
CA GLU A 215 -3.76 -12.98 -20.16
C GLU A 215 -4.53 -13.95 -19.27
N ALA A 216 -4.72 -15.19 -19.72
CA ALA A 216 -5.38 -16.23 -18.94
C ALA A 216 -4.55 -16.62 -17.71
N ALA A 217 -3.24 -16.78 -17.86
CA ALA A 217 -2.35 -17.12 -16.75
C ALA A 217 -2.30 -15.99 -15.69
N ILE A 218 -2.13 -14.74 -16.12
CA ILE A 218 -2.04 -13.60 -15.19
C ILE A 218 -3.38 -13.35 -14.49
N THR A 219 -4.51 -13.41 -15.19
CA THR A 219 -5.83 -13.23 -14.56
C THR A 219 -6.20 -14.40 -13.66
N GLY A 220 -5.82 -15.65 -13.99
CA GLY A 220 -6.00 -16.79 -13.10
C GLY A 220 -5.23 -16.65 -11.78
N CYS A 221 -4.00 -16.13 -11.84
CA CYS A 221 -3.21 -15.82 -10.64
C CYS A 221 -3.80 -14.67 -9.82
N LEU A 222 -4.09 -13.55 -10.46
CA LEU A 222 -4.52 -12.33 -9.79
C LEU A 222 -5.98 -12.37 -9.33
N ASP A 223 -6.84 -13.18 -9.95
CA ASP A 223 -8.21 -13.41 -9.46
C ASP A 223 -8.21 -14.10 -8.09
N GLU A 224 -7.32 -15.06 -7.89
CA GLU A 224 -7.16 -15.73 -6.60
C GLU A 224 -6.56 -14.78 -5.55
N GLN A 225 -5.49 -14.07 -5.89
CA GLN A 225 -4.71 -13.33 -4.89
C GLN A 225 -5.25 -11.92 -4.60
N ILE A 226 -5.85 -11.26 -5.59
CA ILE A 226 -6.35 -9.88 -5.47
C ILE A 226 -7.88 -9.85 -5.47
N ALA A 227 -8.53 -10.40 -6.50
CA ALA A 227 -10.00 -10.31 -6.59
C ALA A 227 -10.68 -11.06 -5.44
N SER A 228 -10.20 -12.24 -5.08
CA SER A 228 -10.79 -13.04 -4.00
C SER A 228 -10.46 -12.48 -2.62
N LEU A 229 -9.31 -11.82 -2.46
CA LEU A 229 -8.93 -11.15 -1.21
C LEU A 229 -9.81 -9.93 -0.94
N TYR A 230 -9.86 -8.99 -1.87
CA TYR A 230 -10.58 -7.73 -1.65
C TYR A 230 -12.08 -7.87 -1.89
N GLY A 231 -12.45 -8.65 -2.92
CA GLY A 231 -13.83 -8.76 -3.40
C GLY A 231 -14.46 -7.38 -3.54
N THR A 232 -15.50 -7.13 -2.77
CA THR A 232 -16.23 -5.86 -2.70
C THR A 232 -16.19 -5.23 -1.30
N SER A 233 -15.31 -5.71 -0.43
CA SER A 233 -15.23 -5.31 0.99
C SER A 233 -14.85 -3.83 1.14
N PHE A 234 -14.04 -3.31 0.21
CA PHE A 234 -13.59 -1.92 0.17
C PHE A 234 -14.48 -1.01 -0.68
N ARG A 235 -15.66 -1.44 -1.15
CA ARG A 235 -16.47 -0.66 -2.10
C ARG A 235 -16.81 0.77 -1.64
N SER A 236 -16.89 0.99 -0.32
CA SER A 236 -17.16 2.29 0.29
C SER A 236 -15.95 2.93 0.99
N VAL A 237 -14.77 2.31 0.89
CA VAL A 237 -13.51 2.81 1.46
C VAL A 237 -12.49 2.91 0.33
N PRO A 238 -12.10 4.13 -0.10
CA PRO A 238 -11.02 4.31 -1.06
C PRO A 238 -9.79 3.49 -0.67
N LEU A 239 -9.25 2.72 -1.61
CA LEU A 239 -8.08 1.87 -1.39
C LEU A 239 -7.00 2.18 -2.43
N ILE A 240 -5.82 2.56 -1.92
CA ILE A 240 -4.61 2.75 -2.69
C ILE A 240 -3.75 1.50 -2.54
N LEU A 241 -3.34 0.88 -3.65
CA LEU A 241 -2.35 -0.20 -3.64
C LEU A 241 -1.10 0.28 -4.37
N THR A 242 0.04 0.27 -3.68
CA THR A 242 1.35 0.50 -4.31
C THR A 242 1.96 -0.83 -4.73
N GLN A 243 2.91 -0.77 -5.66
CA GLN A 243 3.67 -1.93 -6.11
C GLN A 243 4.99 -2.05 -5.34
N ASP A 244 5.46 -3.29 -5.15
CA ASP A 244 6.83 -3.64 -4.78
C ASP A 244 7.38 -4.73 -5.71
N ASP A 245 8.36 -5.53 -5.29
CA ASP A 245 9.12 -6.41 -6.17
C ASP A 245 8.24 -7.55 -6.71
N HIS A 246 7.48 -8.19 -5.83
CA HIS A 246 6.61 -9.30 -6.20
C HIS A 246 5.47 -8.89 -7.15
N ASP A 247 5.08 -7.61 -7.17
CA ASP A 247 4.11 -7.06 -8.14
C ASP A 247 4.67 -6.95 -9.57
N TYR A 248 5.98 -7.17 -9.73
CA TYR A 248 6.66 -7.39 -11.00
C TYR A 248 6.95 -8.87 -11.27
N PHE A 249 6.36 -9.79 -10.49
CA PHE A 249 6.50 -11.23 -10.63
C PHE A 249 7.96 -11.69 -10.54
N VAL A 250 8.73 -11.00 -9.68
CA VAL A 250 10.12 -11.31 -9.34
C VAL A 250 10.35 -11.03 -7.86
N ASN A 251 11.20 -11.82 -7.21
CA ASN A 251 11.75 -11.43 -5.90
C ASN A 251 12.97 -10.52 -6.11
N ASP A 252 13.28 -9.62 -5.19
CA ASP A 252 14.54 -8.85 -5.19
C ASP A 252 15.79 -9.72 -4.91
N ALA A 253 16.25 -10.45 -5.92
CA ALA A 253 17.43 -11.28 -5.85
C ALA A 253 18.54 -10.77 -6.77
N ALA A 254 19.78 -10.86 -6.27
CA ALA A 254 20.98 -10.68 -7.07
C ALA A 254 22.01 -11.73 -6.72
N THR A 255 22.32 -12.58 -7.69
CA THR A 255 23.38 -13.60 -7.65
C THR A 255 24.21 -13.49 -8.93
N ASP A 256 25.28 -14.29 -9.04
CA ASP A 256 26.08 -14.36 -10.28
C ASP A 256 25.26 -14.89 -11.46
N GLU A 257 24.19 -15.65 -11.19
CA GLU A 257 23.31 -16.23 -12.20
C GLU A 257 22.23 -15.25 -12.68
N GLU A 258 21.67 -14.43 -11.77
CA GLU A 258 20.54 -13.57 -12.11
C GLU A 258 20.43 -12.36 -11.16
N ILE A 259 20.12 -11.20 -11.76
CA ILE A 259 19.74 -9.98 -11.07
C ILE A 259 18.35 -9.59 -11.56
N THR A 260 17.37 -9.56 -10.66
CA THR A 260 15.95 -9.48 -11.03
C THR A 260 15.42 -8.05 -11.17
N LEU A 261 16.10 -7.08 -10.57
CA LEU A 261 15.71 -5.67 -10.58
C LEU A 261 16.79 -4.78 -11.22
N PRO A 262 16.43 -3.69 -11.94
CA PRO A 262 15.06 -3.27 -12.25
C PRO A 262 14.29 -4.29 -13.12
N PRO A 263 12.95 -4.30 -13.06
CA PRO A 263 12.15 -5.21 -13.86
C PRO A 263 12.48 -5.07 -15.34
N ARG A 264 12.63 -6.21 -16.02
CA ARG A 264 12.79 -6.26 -17.48
C ARG A 264 11.54 -5.73 -18.17
N ASN A 265 11.61 -5.47 -19.48
CA ASN A 265 10.48 -4.93 -20.24
C ASN A 265 9.19 -5.77 -20.04
N PHE A 266 9.30 -7.09 -20.15
CA PHE A 266 8.15 -7.99 -20.00
C PHE A 266 7.55 -7.91 -18.59
N THR A 267 8.36 -8.09 -17.54
CA THR A 267 7.88 -8.04 -16.14
C THR A 267 7.38 -6.67 -15.71
N ALA A 268 8.02 -5.59 -16.18
CA ALA A 268 7.50 -4.23 -16.02
C ALA A 268 6.12 -4.06 -16.66
N ARG A 269 5.85 -4.69 -17.81
CA ARG A 269 4.52 -4.67 -18.44
C ARG A 269 3.51 -5.55 -17.71
N LEU A 270 3.92 -6.64 -17.05
CA LEU A 270 3.03 -7.43 -16.18
C LEU A 270 2.56 -6.60 -14.99
N GLY A 271 3.47 -5.89 -14.31
CA GLY A 271 3.10 -4.98 -13.22
C GLY A 271 2.12 -3.89 -13.68
N ARG A 272 2.29 -3.35 -14.90
CA ARG A 272 1.30 -2.44 -15.51
C ARG A 272 -0.05 -3.11 -15.75
N ALA A 273 -0.06 -4.34 -16.26
CA ALA A 273 -1.28 -5.07 -16.54
C ALA A 273 -2.05 -5.39 -15.27
N GLN A 274 -1.36 -5.83 -14.21
CA GLN A 274 -1.93 -6.04 -12.88
C GLN A 274 -2.67 -4.79 -12.38
N GLN A 275 -2.00 -3.64 -12.32
CA GLN A 275 -2.63 -2.39 -11.87
C GLN A 275 -3.80 -1.99 -12.79
N SER A 276 -3.59 -2.04 -14.11
CA SER A 276 -4.61 -1.72 -15.10
C SER A 276 -5.92 -2.48 -14.89
N LEU A 277 -5.82 -3.76 -14.51
CA LEU A 277 -6.94 -4.68 -14.31
C LEU A 277 -7.56 -4.58 -12.91
N TYR A 278 -6.75 -4.52 -11.85
CA TYR A 278 -7.23 -4.80 -10.50
C TYR A 278 -7.34 -3.59 -9.58
N PHE A 279 -6.47 -2.58 -9.64
CA PHE A 279 -6.50 -1.49 -8.66
C PHE A 279 -6.21 -0.10 -9.25
N PRO A 280 -6.83 0.97 -8.68
CA PRO A 280 -6.77 2.31 -9.25
C PRO A 280 -5.35 2.83 -9.42
N GLU A 281 -5.08 3.47 -10.56
CA GLU A 281 -3.96 4.38 -10.71
C GLU A 281 -4.17 5.59 -9.78
N PHE A 282 -3.08 6.26 -9.41
CA PHE A 282 -3.16 7.50 -8.66
C PHE A 282 -3.87 8.58 -9.51
N LEU A 283 -4.96 9.14 -8.98
CA LEU A 283 -5.69 10.24 -9.60
C LEU A 283 -4.80 11.48 -9.83
N PRO A 284 -5.18 12.37 -10.76
CA PRO A 284 -4.46 13.62 -10.98
C PRO A 284 -4.33 14.46 -9.71
N ASP A 285 -3.14 15.02 -9.51
CA ASP A 285 -2.78 15.90 -8.40
C ASP A 285 -2.03 17.12 -8.98
N PRO A 286 -2.46 18.37 -8.67
CA PRO A 286 -1.82 19.58 -9.19
C PRO A 286 -0.37 19.77 -8.74
N TYR A 287 0.06 19.15 -7.64
CA TYR A 287 1.40 19.24 -7.09
C TYR A 287 2.31 18.10 -7.54
N ARG A 288 1.80 17.11 -8.27
CA ARG A 288 2.60 16.06 -8.88
C ARG A 288 2.91 16.39 -10.34
N PRO A 289 4.20 16.51 -10.72
CA PRO A 289 4.55 16.80 -12.11
C PRO A 289 4.19 15.64 -13.03
N ASN A 290 3.63 15.93 -14.21
CA ASN A 290 3.25 14.91 -15.19
C ASN A 290 4.42 14.39 -16.05
N TYR A 291 5.66 14.82 -15.76
CA TYR A 291 6.88 14.40 -16.46
C TYR A 291 7.75 13.43 -15.65
N ILE A 292 7.37 13.10 -14.40
CA ILE A 292 8.03 12.04 -13.63
C ILE A 292 7.64 10.67 -14.21
N ALA A 293 8.48 9.65 -14.07
CA ALA A 293 8.13 8.36 -14.65
C ALA A 293 6.87 7.77 -14.01
N GLY A 294 6.17 6.97 -14.81
CA GLY A 294 4.87 6.44 -14.45
C GLY A 294 3.74 7.47 -14.49
N ALA A 295 3.97 8.75 -14.82
CA ALA A 295 2.88 9.70 -15.04
C ALA A 295 2.28 9.56 -16.44
N PHE A 296 0.95 9.66 -16.52
CA PHE A 296 0.18 9.69 -17.76
C PHE A 296 -0.14 11.13 -18.18
N ARG A 297 -0.50 11.29 -19.46
CA ARG A 297 -0.84 12.61 -20.03
C ARG A 297 -2.05 13.27 -19.37
N ASP A 298 -2.97 12.48 -18.83
CA ASP A 298 -4.16 12.96 -18.13
C ASP A 298 -3.87 13.33 -16.66
N GLY A 299 -2.61 13.24 -16.23
CA GLY A 299 -2.15 13.56 -14.88
C GLY A 299 -2.23 12.40 -13.89
N SER A 300 -2.81 11.25 -14.27
CA SER A 300 -2.78 10.05 -13.42
C SER A 300 -1.37 9.43 -13.35
N SER A 301 -1.12 8.49 -12.44
CA SER A 301 0.17 7.78 -12.39
C SER A 301 0.07 6.35 -11.87
N GLU A 302 0.97 5.51 -12.36
CA GLU A 302 1.14 4.11 -11.95
C GLU A 302 2.09 3.91 -10.76
N SER A 303 3.19 4.69 -10.65
CA SER A 303 4.31 4.34 -9.77
C SER A 303 4.59 5.32 -8.63
N TYR A 304 4.25 6.60 -8.81
CA TYR A 304 4.50 7.64 -7.82
C TYR A 304 3.23 8.45 -7.58
N GLY A 305 2.77 8.49 -6.35
CA GLY A 305 1.46 8.99 -5.97
C GLY A 305 1.49 10.06 -4.89
N SER A 306 0.46 10.90 -4.90
CA SER A 306 0.13 11.75 -3.77
C SER A 306 -1.36 11.69 -3.46
N PHE A 307 -1.70 11.90 -2.20
CA PHE A 307 -3.08 11.97 -1.72
C PHE A 307 -3.23 13.17 -0.78
N ARG A 308 -4.37 13.85 -0.88
CA ARG A 308 -4.70 15.05 -0.11
C ARG A 308 -6.03 14.89 0.61
N TRP A 309 -6.02 15.16 1.91
CA TRP A 309 -7.22 15.35 2.71
C TRP A 309 -7.31 16.80 3.16
N GLY A 310 -7.75 17.65 2.23
CA GLY A 310 -7.61 19.09 2.32
C GLY A 310 -6.20 19.54 2.72
N SER A 311 -6.11 20.51 3.62
CA SER A 311 -4.85 20.98 4.21
C SER A 311 -4.41 20.16 5.42
N LEU A 312 -5.19 19.16 5.87
CA LEU A 312 -4.83 18.35 7.03
C LEU A 312 -3.64 17.44 6.73
N LEU A 313 -3.70 16.69 5.64
CA LEU A 313 -2.73 15.65 5.34
C LEU A 313 -2.33 15.63 3.87
N GLU A 314 -1.05 15.39 3.65
CA GLU A 314 -0.50 14.93 2.38
C GLU A 314 0.24 13.60 2.57
N LEU A 315 -0.03 12.66 1.66
CA LEU A 315 0.71 11.40 1.57
C LEU A 315 1.57 11.43 0.30
N LEU A 316 2.82 10.97 0.39
CA LEU A 316 3.70 10.73 -0.75
C LEU A 316 3.98 9.25 -0.85
N LEU A 317 3.41 8.57 -1.85
CA LEU A 317 3.51 7.13 -2.02
C LEU A 317 4.43 6.81 -3.20
N TYR A 318 5.38 5.89 -3.05
CA TYR A 318 6.32 5.62 -4.12
C TYR A 318 6.85 4.18 -4.16
N ASP A 319 6.73 3.58 -5.34
CA ASP A 319 7.35 2.31 -5.74
C ASP A 319 8.87 2.48 -5.80
N CYS A 320 9.59 1.66 -5.05
CA CYS A 320 11.05 1.68 -4.98
C CYS A 320 11.71 0.65 -5.91
N ARG A 321 10.97 -0.12 -6.71
CA ARG A 321 11.51 -1.27 -7.48
C ARG A 321 11.56 -1.01 -8.97
N ARG A 322 10.51 -0.45 -9.54
CA ARG A 322 10.36 -0.35 -10.99
C ARG A 322 11.49 0.40 -11.69
N TYR A 323 11.95 1.46 -11.05
CA TYR A 323 12.95 2.37 -11.60
C TYR A 323 14.26 2.33 -10.81
N VAL A 324 14.48 1.27 -10.01
CA VAL A 324 15.77 1.08 -9.34
C VAL A 324 16.87 0.95 -10.38
N THR A 325 18.05 1.46 -10.06
CA THR A 325 19.21 1.43 -10.95
C THR A 325 20.37 0.67 -10.29
N LEU A 326 21.22 0.07 -11.13
CA LEU A 326 22.46 -0.60 -10.73
C LEU A 326 23.64 0.19 -11.28
N ALA A 327 23.96 1.29 -10.60
CA ALA A 327 24.95 2.28 -11.06
C ALA A 327 25.97 2.66 -9.96
N GLY A 328 26.26 1.73 -9.06
CA GLY A 328 27.17 1.89 -7.93
C GLY A 328 26.85 3.15 -7.12
N PRO A 329 27.79 4.10 -6.99
CA PRO A 329 27.57 5.35 -6.23
C PRO A 329 26.47 6.27 -6.76
N SER A 330 26.10 6.17 -8.05
CA SER A 330 25.02 6.99 -8.62
C SER A 330 23.69 6.25 -8.70
N ALA A 331 23.61 5.03 -8.17
CA ALA A 331 22.38 4.25 -8.15
C ALA A 331 21.31 4.91 -7.27
N VAL A 332 20.06 4.65 -7.60
CA VAL A 332 18.86 5.15 -6.92
C VAL A 332 17.76 4.09 -6.96
N PHE A 333 16.88 4.08 -5.95
CA PHE A 333 15.62 3.34 -5.97
C PHE A 333 14.53 4.13 -6.69
N ILE A 334 14.47 5.43 -6.45
CA ILE A 334 13.55 6.34 -7.14
C ILE A 334 14.30 7.31 -8.06
N GLU A 335 13.70 7.65 -9.19
CA GLU A 335 14.37 8.51 -10.16
C GLU A 335 14.64 9.92 -9.62
N THR A 336 15.67 10.57 -10.16
CA THR A 336 16.09 11.90 -9.71
C THR A 336 14.99 12.97 -9.79
N GLN A 337 14.09 12.92 -10.78
CA GLN A 337 12.99 13.88 -10.89
C GLN A 337 11.92 13.65 -9.81
N THR A 338 11.62 12.38 -9.51
CA THR A 338 10.73 12.00 -8.41
C THR A 338 11.33 12.38 -7.07
N GLU A 339 12.63 12.11 -6.85
CA GLU A 339 13.33 12.52 -5.62
C GLU A 339 13.27 14.04 -5.42
N LYS A 340 13.48 14.83 -6.48
CA LYS A 340 13.34 16.30 -6.44
C LYS A 340 11.93 16.72 -6.09
N TRP A 341 10.92 16.09 -6.69
CA TRP A 341 9.52 16.37 -6.39
C TRP A 341 9.20 16.09 -4.91
N ILE A 342 9.53 14.91 -4.41
CA ILE A 342 9.33 14.51 -3.00
C ILE A 342 10.05 15.49 -2.06
N LYS A 343 11.30 15.85 -2.36
CA LYS A 343 12.05 16.85 -1.57
C LYS A 343 11.33 18.20 -1.54
N ASN A 344 10.84 18.68 -2.68
CA ASN A 344 10.12 19.95 -2.76
C ASN A 344 8.84 19.93 -1.92
N ARG A 345 8.04 18.85 -2.01
CA ARG A 345 6.83 18.67 -1.19
C ARG A 345 7.17 18.59 0.31
N THR A 346 8.25 17.90 0.66
CA THR A 346 8.73 17.78 2.04
C THR A 346 9.15 19.12 2.64
N SER A 347 9.79 19.98 1.84
CA SER A 347 10.19 21.33 2.27
C SER A 347 9.04 22.34 2.33
N ASP A 348 7.93 22.06 1.64
CA ASP A 348 6.76 22.95 1.62
C ASP A 348 5.86 22.68 2.83
N GLU A 349 6.24 23.20 3.99
CA GLU A 349 5.52 22.98 5.25
C GLU A 349 4.20 23.75 5.35
N ASN A 350 3.96 24.69 4.43
CA ASN A 350 2.71 25.45 4.39
C ASN A 350 1.60 24.71 3.65
N SER A 351 1.92 23.69 2.85
CA SER A 351 0.93 23.05 2.00
C SER A 351 -0.01 22.11 2.74
N SER A 352 0.44 21.50 3.84
CA SER A 352 -0.34 20.55 4.63
C SER A 352 0.15 20.54 6.09
N ARG A 353 -0.76 20.29 7.04
CA ARG A 353 -0.43 20.20 8.47
C ARG A 353 0.44 18.98 8.77
N HIS A 354 0.14 17.85 8.12
CA HIS A 354 0.90 16.61 8.22
C HIS A 354 1.41 16.16 6.86
N LEU A 355 2.55 15.46 6.86
CA LEU A 355 3.12 14.83 5.67
C LEU A 355 3.63 13.45 6.06
N ILE A 356 3.26 12.43 5.28
CA ILE A 356 3.72 11.05 5.48
C ILE A 356 4.35 10.55 4.19
N HIS A 357 5.57 10.03 4.27
CA HIS A 357 6.20 9.29 3.19
C HIS A 357 5.83 7.81 3.30
N ILE A 358 5.47 7.19 2.17
CA ILE A 358 5.08 5.78 2.07
C ILE A 358 5.90 5.10 0.96
N PRO A 359 7.19 4.79 1.22
CA PRO A 359 7.99 3.95 0.33
C PRO A 359 7.53 2.50 0.36
N SER A 360 7.64 1.78 -0.77
CA SER A 360 7.52 0.32 -0.77
C SER A 360 8.68 -0.34 0.00
N THR A 361 9.91 0.21 -0.11
CA THR A 361 11.10 -0.32 0.60
C THR A 361 11.30 0.30 1.99
N PRO A 362 11.39 -0.51 3.06
CA PRO A 362 11.44 -0.03 4.45
C PRO A 362 12.65 0.78 4.83
N MET A 363 12.45 1.77 5.69
CA MET A 363 13.53 2.54 6.30
C MET A 363 13.53 2.36 7.82
N GLY A 364 14.70 2.15 8.41
CA GLY A 364 14.88 1.95 9.85
C GLY A 364 15.22 0.50 10.23
N TRP A 365 14.90 -0.47 9.38
CA TRP A 365 15.14 -1.90 9.62
C TRP A 365 15.68 -2.61 8.38
N SER A 366 16.42 -3.68 8.62
CA SER A 366 17.04 -4.56 7.63
C SER A 366 16.87 -6.01 8.07
N ALA A 367 16.69 -6.90 7.11
CA ALA A 367 16.87 -8.34 7.28
C ALA A 367 18.02 -8.87 6.40
N GLY A 368 18.88 -7.98 5.88
CA GLY A 368 19.97 -8.34 4.98
C GLY A 368 19.53 -8.72 3.56
N LYS A 369 18.31 -8.37 3.14
CA LYS A 369 17.76 -8.57 1.79
C LYS A 369 18.49 -7.68 0.78
N TRP A 370 18.77 -8.16 -0.43
CA TRP A 370 19.57 -7.42 -1.42
C TRP A 370 18.98 -6.03 -1.72
N GLY A 371 17.68 -5.94 -1.97
CA GLY A 371 16.96 -4.71 -2.31
C GLY A 371 16.72 -3.75 -1.13
N GLU A 372 17.63 -3.62 -0.18
CA GLU A 372 17.48 -2.71 0.95
C GLU A 372 18.36 -1.46 0.81
N TRP A 373 18.01 -0.39 1.53
CA TRP A 373 18.81 0.84 1.59
C TRP A 373 20.21 0.64 2.21
N TYR A 374 20.43 -0.45 2.93
CA TYR A 374 21.56 -0.63 3.84
C TYR A 374 22.59 -1.63 3.30
N PRO A 375 23.89 -1.37 3.54
CA PRO A 375 24.99 -2.23 3.08
C PRO A 375 25.13 -3.51 3.90
N ASP A 376 24.39 -3.64 4.99
CA ASP A 376 24.55 -4.76 5.89
C ASP A 376 23.96 -6.05 5.33
N PHE A 377 24.65 -7.13 5.69
CA PHE A 377 24.33 -8.48 5.28
C PHE A 377 24.64 -9.43 6.42
N ILE A 378 24.04 -10.62 6.39
CA ILE A 378 24.29 -11.63 7.40
C ILE A 378 25.75 -12.11 7.35
N GLN A 379 26.42 -12.05 8.50
CA GLN A 379 27.82 -12.45 8.67
C GLN A 379 27.92 -13.89 9.20
N SER A 380 29.14 -14.40 9.33
CA SER A 380 29.40 -15.78 9.79
C SER A 380 28.95 -16.05 11.24
N ASP A 381 28.75 -15.01 12.04
CA ASP A 381 28.22 -15.08 13.41
C ASP A 381 26.67 -15.03 13.47
N GLY A 382 26.01 -14.92 12.31
CA GLY A 382 24.56 -14.85 12.20
C GLY A 382 23.97 -13.46 12.49
N GLN A 383 24.79 -12.42 12.64
CA GLN A 383 24.34 -11.04 12.83
C GLN A 383 24.46 -10.22 11.54
N LEU A 384 23.77 -9.08 11.50
CA LEU A 384 23.99 -8.09 10.45
C LEU A 384 25.34 -7.39 10.67
N GLY A 385 26.11 -7.28 9.60
CA GLY A 385 27.43 -6.64 9.59
C GLY A 385 27.81 -6.18 8.19
N ILE A 386 28.98 -5.54 8.10
CA ILE A 386 29.53 -4.97 6.85
C ILE A 386 30.94 -5.48 6.55
N GLU A 387 31.45 -6.44 7.33
CA GLU A 387 32.76 -7.06 7.18
C GLU A 387 32.84 -7.80 5.85
N ASN A 388 31.84 -8.65 5.57
CA ASN A 388 31.61 -9.20 4.25
C ASN A 388 30.61 -8.30 3.50
N PRO A 389 31.01 -7.69 2.37
CA PRO A 389 30.13 -6.81 1.62
C PRO A 389 28.90 -7.54 1.10
N LYS A 390 27.73 -6.90 1.22
CA LYS A 390 26.49 -7.35 0.60
C LYS A 390 26.64 -7.44 -0.93
N PRO A 391 26.50 -8.64 -1.53
CA PRO A 391 26.69 -8.81 -2.97
C PRO A 391 25.78 -7.91 -3.81
N TYR A 392 26.33 -7.32 -4.88
CA TYR A 392 25.65 -6.43 -5.83
C TYR A 392 24.87 -5.25 -5.21
N TRP A 393 25.11 -4.93 -3.94
CA TRP A 393 24.49 -3.78 -3.31
C TRP A 393 25.08 -2.48 -3.85
N GLN A 394 24.24 -1.44 -3.98
CA GLN A 394 24.64 -0.18 -4.60
C GLN A 394 24.75 0.93 -3.56
N SER A 395 25.93 1.52 -3.41
CA SER A 395 26.16 2.61 -2.45
C SER A 395 25.33 3.87 -2.70
N GLY A 396 24.88 4.08 -3.94
CA GLY A 396 23.95 5.14 -4.29
C GLY A 396 22.58 5.00 -3.62
N TRP A 397 22.13 3.78 -3.33
CA TRP A 397 20.87 3.54 -2.62
C TRP A 397 20.91 4.14 -1.22
N PHE A 398 21.96 3.85 -0.45
CA PHE A 398 22.15 4.49 0.85
C PHE A 398 22.32 6.00 0.72
N ALA A 399 23.06 6.48 -0.29
CA ALA A 399 23.20 7.92 -0.51
C ALA A 399 21.85 8.61 -0.80
N GLN A 400 20.91 7.95 -1.50
CA GLN A 400 19.55 8.45 -1.70
C GLN A 400 18.74 8.43 -0.40
N HIS A 401 18.81 7.34 0.37
CA HIS A 401 18.24 7.27 1.71
C HIS A 401 18.70 8.44 2.60
N GLN A 402 20.00 8.75 2.61
CA GLN A 402 20.55 9.87 3.37
C GLN A 402 19.94 11.22 2.95
N ARG A 403 19.71 11.44 1.65
CA ARG A 403 19.10 12.68 1.15
C ARG A 403 17.62 12.79 1.52
N ILE A 404 16.89 11.67 1.51
CA ILE A 404 15.48 11.60 1.91
C ILE A 404 15.36 11.85 3.42
N LEU A 405 16.11 11.12 4.27
CA LEU A 405 16.10 11.34 5.71
C LEU A 405 16.49 12.77 6.10
N THR A 406 17.50 13.33 5.44
CA THR A 406 17.89 14.73 5.65
C THR A 406 16.76 15.68 5.28
N SER A 407 16.01 15.41 4.21
CA SER A 407 14.86 16.25 3.83
C SER A 407 13.76 16.21 4.87
N LEU A 408 13.46 15.03 5.42
CA LEU A 408 12.49 14.81 6.48
C LEU A 408 12.92 15.49 7.78
N ALA A 409 14.12 15.21 8.27
CA ALA A 409 14.65 15.77 9.52
C ALA A 409 14.85 17.29 9.50
N ASN A 410 14.82 17.94 8.32
CA ASN A 410 14.92 19.40 8.21
C ASN A 410 13.57 20.12 8.38
N GLN A 411 12.47 19.38 8.50
CA GLN A 411 11.15 19.96 8.79
C GLN A 411 11.13 20.62 10.17
N ARG A 412 10.41 21.73 10.30
CA ARG A 412 10.39 22.58 11.51
C ARG A 412 9.02 22.72 12.16
N GLN A 413 7.95 22.47 11.40
CA GLN A 413 6.55 22.59 11.82
C GLN A 413 5.81 21.25 11.77
N ARG A 414 6.44 20.23 11.19
CA ARG A 414 5.93 18.86 11.07
C ARG A 414 6.93 17.92 11.72
N PHE A 415 6.43 16.92 12.44
CA PHE A 415 7.28 15.78 12.77
C PHE A 415 7.53 14.98 11.48
N PRO A 416 8.76 14.47 11.26
CA PRO A 416 9.06 13.70 10.07
C PRO A 416 8.56 12.26 10.25
N LEU A 417 7.73 11.76 9.33
CA LEU A 417 7.13 10.42 9.43
C LEU A 417 7.22 9.64 8.12
N MET A 418 7.59 8.37 8.24
CA MET A 418 7.58 7.39 7.16
C MET A 418 6.86 6.11 7.60
N ILE A 419 6.13 5.47 6.68
CA ILE A 419 5.46 4.19 6.90
C ILE A 419 5.70 3.27 5.70
N SER A 420 6.12 2.02 5.93
CA SER A 420 6.60 1.13 4.85
C SER A 420 6.21 -0.34 5.00
N GLY A 421 6.38 -1.10 3.92
CA GLY A 421 5.97 -2.51 3.76
C GLY A 421 7.10 -3.56 3.73
N ASP A 422 7.07 -4.51 2.78
CA ASP A 422 8.13 -5.48 2.36
C ASP A 422 8.70 -6.47 3.41
N LEU A 423 9.04 -6.02 4.62
CA LEU A 423 9.86 -6.78 5.57
C LEU A 423 9.12 -7.90 6.32
N HIS A 424 7.84 -8.15 6.03
CA HIS A 424 7.01 -9.16 6.72
C HIS A 424 7.09 -9.00 8.25
N ALA A 425 7.04 -7.76 8.73
CA ALA A 425 7.06 -7.43 10.14
C ALA A 425 6.20 -6.21 10.44
N ILE A 426 5.82 -6.06 11.71
CA ILE A 426 5.13 -4.88 12.23
C ILE A 426 5.93 -4.30 13.41
N GLY A 427 6.12 -2.99 13.45
CA GLY A 427 6.98 -2.33 14.43
C GLY A 427 7.00 -0.83 14.26
N SER A 428 7.59 -0.12 15.21
CA SER A 428 7.72 1.34 15.18
C SER A 428 8.91 1.83 15.98
N GLY A 429 9.48 2.95 15.55
CA GLY A 429 10.63 3.55 16.21
C GLY A 429 10.98 4.92 15.64
N THR A 430 12.07 5.47 16.16
CA THR A 430 12.54 6.82 15.84
C THR A 430 14.00 6.76 15.42
N ILE A 431 14.30 7.20 14.20
CA ILE A 431 15.67 7.26 13.65
C ILE A 431 16.33 8.55 14.14
N HIS A 432 17.31 8.41 15.04
CA HIS A 432 18.09 9.53 15.59
C HIS A 432 19.35 9.82 14.78
N ARG A 433 19.97 8.78 14.23
CA ARG A 433 21.21 8.89 13.45
C ARG A 433 21.22 7.95 12.26
N SER A 434 21.87 8.39 11.19
CA SER A 434 22.22 7.55 10.04
C SER A 434 23.64 7.85 9.58
N ALA A 435 24.57 6.92 9.85
CA ALA A 435 26.00 7.07 9.67
C ALA A 435 26.52 8.37 10.31
N ALA A 436 27.00 9.32 9.50
CA ALA A 436 27.49 10.62 9.96
C ALA A 436 26.36 11.63 10.24
N LEU A 437 25.12 11.36 9.82
CA LEU A 437 23.98 12.23 10.07
C LEU A 437 23.49 12.06 11.51
N ASN A 438 23.22 13.19 12.16
CA ASN A 438 22.55 13.29 13.45
C ASN A 438 21.36 14.22 13.28
N PHE A 439 20.19 13.78 13.72
CA PHE A 439 18.94 14.50 13.47
C PHE A 439 18.48 15.22 14.73
N ASP A 440 18.46 16.56 14.69
CA ASP A 440 17.89 17.37 15.76
C ASP A 440 16.36 17.21 15.83
N ASN A 441 15.73 16.91 14.69
CA ASN A 441 14.34 16.48 14.56
C ASN A 441 14.34 15.02 14.04
N PRO A 442 14.33 14.02 14.95
CA PRO A 442 14.39 12.61 14.57
C PRO A 442 13.24 12.18 13.66
N VAL A 443 13.47 11.15 12.83
CA VAL A 443 12.47 10.67 11.87
C VAL A 443 11.71 9.49 12.43
N GLU A 444 10.40 9.62 12.57
CA GLU A 444 9.51 8.52 12.95
C GLU A 444 9.40 7.52 11.79
N THR A 445 9.50 6.23 12.12
CA THR A 445 9.37 5.14 11.16
C THR A 445 8.46 4.03 11.69
N ILE A 446 7.61 3.50 10.81
CA ILE A 446 6.61 2.47 11.13
C ILE A 446 6.61 1.41 10.02
N LEU A 447 6.68 0.14 10.43
CA LEU A 447 6.33 -0.98 9.55
C LEU A 447 4.82 -1.23 9.68
N SER A 448 4.09 -1.14 8.57
CA SER A 448 2.62 -1.13 8.58
C SER A 448 1.99 -2.45 9.06
N GLY A 449 2.71 -3.56 8.85
CA GLY A 449 2.31 -4.92 9.20
C GLY A 449 1.85 -5.76 8.00
N PRO A 450 2.35 -7.00 7.85
CA PRO A 450 1.95 -7.90 6.78
C PRO A 450 0.58 -8.52 7.04
N VAL A 451 -0.20 -8.80 6.00
CA VAL A 451 -1.52 -9.47 6.17
C VAL A 451 -1.45 -10.96 5.83
N GLY A 452 -0.57 -11.36 4.91
CA GLY A 452 -0.61 -12.68 4.28
C GLY A 452 0.51 -13.66 4.64
N THR A 453 1.43 -13.31 5.53
CA THR A 453 2.63 -14.13 5.77
C THR A 453 2.30 -15.39 6.57
N GLY A 454 2.62 -16.56 6.01
CA GLY A 454 2.58 -17.85 6.71
C GLY A 454 3.95 -18.21 7.26
N SER A 455 4.70 -19.08 6.58
CA SER A 455 6.07 -19.46 6.91
C SER A 455 7.15 -18.64 6.18
N ALA A 456 6.74 -17.61 5.44
CA ALA A 456 7.64 -16.77 4.64
C ALA A 456 8.39 -15.68 5.43
N TRP A 457 8.46 -15.81 6.77
CA TRP A 457 9.14 -14.84 7.63
C TRP A 457 10.62 -14.63 7.26
N PRO A 458 11.16 -13.41 7.46
CA PRO A 458 12.58 -13.12 7.29
C PRO A 458 13.47 -14.04 8.12
N SER A 459 13.13 -14.29 9.39
CA SER A 459 13.90 -15.17 10.28
C SER A 459 14.02 -16.59 9.73
N ALA A 460 12.94 -17.14 9.18
CA ALA A 460 12.90 -18.47 8.59
C ALA A 460 13.70 -18.54 7.27
N SER A 461 13.63 -17.49 6.45
CA SER A 461 14.27 -17.46 5.13
C SER A 461 15.74 -17.04 5.15
N ARG A 462 16.13 -16.19 6.10
CA ARG A 462 17.44 -15.53 6.16
C ARG A 462 18.22 -15.83 7.44
N GLY A 463 17.60 -16.45 8.43
CA GLY A 463 18.22 -16.73 9.74
C GLY A 463 18.23 -15.53 10.68
N ILE A 464 17.67 -14.39 10.27
CA ILE A 464 17.57 -13.16 11.05
C ILE A 464 16.24 -12.44 10.73
N GLY A 465 15.61 -11.91 11.77
CA GLY A 465 14.42 -11.07 11.62
C GLY A 465 14.76 -9.64 11.19
N SER A 466 13.73 -8.78 11.12
CA SER A 466 13.93 -7.35 10.93
C SER A 466 14.66 -6.74 12.13
N THR A 467 15.82 -6.15 11.91
CA THR A 467 16.68 -5.57 12.96
C THR A 467 17.22 -4.20 12.54
N VAL A 468 17.67 -3.41 13.51
CA VAL A 468 18.23 -2.07 13.24
C VAL A 468 19.52 -2.21 12.41
N PRO A 469 19.65 -1.54 11.25
CA PRO A 469 20.83 -1.61 10.42
C PRO A 469 22.06 -1.07 11.14
N VAL A 470 23.25 -1.62 10.84
CA VAL A 470 24.49 -1.28 11.58
C VAL A 470 24.88 0.19 11.50
N ASN A 471 24.43 0.88 10.45
CA ASN A 471 24.69 2.29 10.23
C ASN A 471 23.61 3.22 10.79
N LEU A 472 22.54 2.70 11.40
CA LEU A 472 21.49 3.50 12.01
C LEU A 472 21.57 3.46 13.54
N GLN A 473 21.06 4.53 14.16
CA GLN A 473 20.63 4.51 15.55
C GLN A 473 19.13 4.74 15.57
N VAL A 474 18.38 3.68 15.83
CA VAL A 474 16.92 3.69 15.94
C VAL A 474 16.55 3.39 17.38
N GLU A 475 15.76 4.27 17.98
CA GLU A 475 15.08 3.99 19.24
C GLU A 475 13.78 3.25 18.93
N GLU A 476 13.75 1.95 19.20
CA GLU A 476 12.57 1.13 18.94
C GLU A 476 11.52 1.35 20.04
N ARG A 477 10.38 1.92 19.65
CA ARG A 477 9.20 2.01 20.50
C ARG A 477 8.54 0.64 20.62
N SER A 478 8.46 -0.05 19.48
CA SER A 478 8.16 -1.47 19.38
C SER A 478 9.12 -2.08 18.39
N SER A 479 10.01 -2.95 18.86
CA SER A 479 10.86 -3.76 17.98
C SER A 479 9.98 -4.50 16.97
N PRO A 480 10.44 -4.66 15.71
CA PRO A 480 9.71 -5.42 14.71
C PRO A 480 9.39 -6.84 15.18
N ILE A 481 8.13 -7.24 15.03
CA ILE A 481 7.67 -8.60 15.30
C ILE A 481 7.15 -9.25 14.02
N GLU A 482 7.44 -10.55 13.88
CA GLU A 482 6.97 -11.40 12.78
C GLU A 482 5.56 -11.91 13.12
N LYS A 483 4.59 -11.02 12.96
CA LYS A 483 3.16 -11.30 13.11
C LYS A 483 2.38 -10.61 12.00
N ASN A 484 1.25 -11.21 11.62
CA ASN A 484 0.33 -10.60 10.66
C ASN A 484 -0.52 -9.54 11.34
N GLY A 485 -0.91 -8.50 10.62
CA GLY A 485 -1.57 -7.37 11.21
C GLY A 485 -1.70 -6.18 10.28
N PHE A 486 -1.99 -5.03 10.88
CA PHE A 486 -2.19 -3.77 10.19
C PHE A 486 -2.01 -2.61 11.17
N THR A 487 -1.93 -1.40 10.64
CA THR A 487 -1.82 -0.16 11.42
C THR A 487 -3.01 0.75 11.13
N ILE A 488 -3.54 1.39 12.17
CA ILE A 488 -4.53 2.46 12.08
C ILE A 488 -3.89 3.78 12.49
N LEU A 489 -4.12 4.82 11.70
CA LEU A 489 -3.75 6.19 11.99
C LEU A 489 -5.02 7.02 12.18
N ASP A 490 -5.18 7.64 13.32
CA ASP A 490 -6.20 8.65 13.58
C ASP A 490 -5.54 10.03 13.56
N ILE A 491 -5.90 10.86 12.59
CA ILE A 491 -5.20 12.10 12.26
C ILE A 491 -6.12 13.29 12.54
N ASP A 492 -5.64 14.26 13.31
CA ASP A 492 -6.32 15.52 13.62
C ASP A 492 -5.34 16.71 13.40
N PRO A 493 -5.75 17.99 13.53
CA PRO A 493 -4.87 19.13 13.26
C PRO A 493 -3.63 19.23 14.18
N PHE A 494 -3.61 18.49 15.29
CA PHE A 494 -2.60 18.56 16.35
C PHE A 494 -1.66 17.35 16.34
N GLY A 495 -2.06 16.20 15.81
CA GLY A 495 -1.22 15.01 15.83
C GLY A 495 -1.81 13.81 15.12
N ILE A 496 -1.14 12.68 15.31
CA ILE A 496 -1.52 11.37 14.77
C ILE A 496 -1.46 10.35 15.91
N ASP A 497 -2.60 9.75 16.24
CA ASP A 497 -2.64 8.55 17.08
C ASP A 497 -2.41 7.31 16.21
N VAL A 498 -1.45 6.48 16.59
CA VAL A 498 -1.05 5.27 15.89
C VAL A 498 -1.44 4.06 16.73
N ARG A 499 -2.10 3.09 16.10
CA ARG A 499 -2.48 1.80 16.73
C ARG A 499 -2.05 0.65 15.83
N GLN A 500 -1.20 -0.24 16.34
CA GLN A 500 -0.69 -1.40 15.60
C GLN A 500 -1.33 -2.69 16.13
N PHE A 501 -1.87 -3.50 15.23
CA PHE A 501 -2.57 -4.76 15.53
C PHE A 501 -1.74 -5.93 15.02
N ALA A 502 -1.65 -7.01 15.78
CA ALA A 502 -0.86 -8.17 15.42
C ALA A 502 -1.55 -9.48 15.83
N TRP A 503 -1.35 -10.52 15.03
CA TRP A 503 -1.97 -11.83 15.15
C TRP A 503 -1.13 -12.90 14.46
N LEU A 504 -1.16 -14.11 15.00
CA LEU A 504 -0.67 -15.31 14.34
C LEU A 504 -1.71 -16.43 14.42
N PRO A 505 -1.62 -17.47 13.56
CA PRO A 505 -2.47 -18.65 13.64
C PRO A 505 -2.58 -19.27 15.04
N GLU A 506 -1.50 -19.25 15.83
CA GLU A 506 -1.49 -19.81 17.20
C GLU A 506 -2.35 -19.00 18.19
N ASP A 507 -2.62 -17.73 17.89
CA ASP A 507 -3.52 -16.87 18.68
C ASP A 507 -5.02 -17.24 18.42
N GLY A 508 -5.30 -18.14 17.48
CA GLY A 508 -6.63 -18.68 17.16
C GLY A 508 -7.47 -17.79 16.23
N LEU A 509 -8.20 -18.38 15.29
CA LEU A 509 -8.95 -17.65 14.26
C LEU A 509 -10.10 -16.78 14.82
N ASP A 510 -10.66 -17.15 15.96
CA ASP A 510 -11.79 -16.42 16.57
C ASP A 510 -11.34 -15.13 17.25
N THR A 511 -10.03 -14.96 17.53
CA THR A 511 -9.50 -13.74 18.15
C THR A 511 -9.35 -12.60 17.15
N ILE A 512 -9.23 -12.89 15.84
CA ILE A 512 -9.10 -11.89 14.77
C ILE A 512 -10.21 -10.83 14.87
N ASN A 513 -11.45 -11.27 15.06
CA ASN A 513 -12.63 -10.40 15.08
C ASN A 513 -12.61 -9.38 16.24
N ASN A 514 -11.82 -9.63 17.29
CA ASN A 514 -11.74 -8.79 18.47
C ASN A 514 -10.31 -8.27 18.72
N LEU A 515 -9.42 -8.32 17.72
CA LEU A 515 -8.02 -7.89 17.88
C LEU A 515 -7.95 -6.49 18.49
N GLN A 516 -7.17 -6.39 19.56
CA GLN A 516 -6.80 -5.14 20.19
C GLN A 516 -5.40 -4.76 19.70
N PRO A 517 -5.07 -3.46 19.68
CA PRO A 517 -3.72 -3.06 19.34
C PRO A 517 -2.74 -3.58 20.40
N PHE A 518 -1.56 -4.02 19.96
CA PHE A 518 -0.47 -4.40 20.85
C PHE A 518 0.45 -3.21 21.16
N SER A 519 0.38 -2.16 20.33
CA SER A 519 1.12 -0.91 20.49
C SER A 519 0.21 0.28 20.14
N GLU A 520 0.21 1.28 21.00
CA GLU A 520 -0.53 2.54 20.84
C GLU A 520 0.35 3.71 21.26
N PHE A 521 0.43 4.76 20.43
CA PHE A 521 1.18 5.97 20.73
C PHE A 521 0.67 7.17 19.93
N ARG A 522 1.03 8.38 20.37
CA ARG A 522 0.67 9.63 19.68
C ARG A 522 1.92 10.36 19.20
N LEU A 523 1.86 10.89 17.98
CA LEU A 523 2.84 11.80 17.42
C LEU A 523 2.24 13.20 17.41
N ASP A 524 2.74 14.07 18.28
CA ASP A 524 2.27 15.45 18.38
C ASP A 524 3.04 16.36 17.42
N ARG A 525 2.33 17.32 16.84
CA ARG A 525 2.91 18.34 15.98
C ARG A 525 3.85 19.27 16.77
N ILE A 526 4.95 19.66 16.11
CA ILE A 526 6.01 20.54 16.64
C ILE A 526 5.55 21.99 16.74
#